data_AF-A0A7C0X0E6-F1
#
_entry.id   AF-A0A7C0X0E6-F1
#
_cell.length_a   1.000
_cell.length_b   1.000
_cell.length_c   1.000
_cell.angle_alpha   90.00
_cell.angle_beta   90.00
_cell.angle_gamma   90.00
#
_symmetry.space_group_name_H-M   'P 1'
#
loop_
_entity.id
_entity.type
_entity.pdbx_description
1 polymer ?
#
loop_
_entity_poly.entity_id
_entity_poly.type
_entity_poly.pdbx_seq_one_letter_code
_entity_poly.pdbx_strand_id
1 'polypeptide(L)'
;FRKTKDIIYLSLLKQAIKNKTSRDFILKKLDQKIYQALMEDQRHLPAIQLRKYQWLKGLITQFFKNLDKGYISPSFFGRVFELLGRRIFFRREVPEIKEARENFKKKYGIYPPLFIVVSPTQKCNLACKGCYAASSPKTWPTLPFDVFDRILKENHDIFGSRFVVISGGEPLLYESQGKNLLDIFEKYSDTFFIFYTNATLITKEVAKRLAELANAIPQISVEGFKEETDARRGQGVFERILEAIENLKKEGVPFVISVTATRENLPLLLEEKFYQFWFDEKGASYMWIFQLMPIGRGKEVFDLMPTPEERVKLYQRWEEMLKKGYPIADFWNSGVLSSGCIAYGREGSGYLYIDWNGYIMPCVFIPYYVDTIYNLYQQGKTLADALFSDFFIKGRKWQLDYGYRCPREAKNWLMPCSIRDHYKYFREIILPEEAKGEDEAASLAKDSIEYFQKLVAYDQELEKLTQPIWEKEYKKTKEN
;
A
#
# COMPACT_ATOMS: atom_id res chain seq x y z
N PHE A 1 -29.04 -17.98 15.74
CA PHE A 1 -28.24 -19.16 15.34
C PHE A 1 -26.96 -18.85 14.54
N ARG A 2 -26.94 -17.97 13.52
CA ARG A 2 -25.73 -17.72 12.68
C ARG A 2 -24.65 -16.84 13.33
N LYS A 3 -25.00 -15.69 13.95
CA LYS A 3 -24.05 -14.85 14.72
C LYS A 3 -23.37 -15.63 15.86
N THR A 4 -24.12 -16.52 16.51
CA THR A 4 -23.64 -17.37 17.60
C THR A 4 -22.54 -18.34 17.14
N LYS A 5 -22.64 -18.93 15.94
CA LYS A 5 -21.61 -19.83 15.39
C LYS A 5 -20.31 -19.09 15.06
N ASP A 6 -20.39 -17.87 14.54
CA ASP A 6 -19.21 -17.08 14.18
C ASP A 6 -18.47 -16.58 15.43
N ILE A 7 -19.20 -16.21 16.49
CA ILE A 7 -18.62 -15.90 17.82
C ILE A 7 -17.92 -17.13 18.41
N ILE A 8 -18.56 -18.29 18.35
CA ILE A 8 -17.97 -19.56 18.83
C ILE A 8 -16.70 -19.91 18.03
N TYR A 9 -16.72 -19.78 16.70
CA TYR A 9 -15.55 -20.08 15.87
C TYR A 9 -14.39 -19.10 16.11
N LEU A 10 -14.68 -17.80 16.24
CA LEU A 10 -13.66 -16.81 16.60
C LEU A 10 -13.10 -17.07 18.00
N SER A 11 -13.94 -17.47 18.95
CA SER A 11 -13.50 -17.86 20.29
C SER A 11 -12.61 -19.11 20.26
N LEU A 12 -12.99 -20.13 19.49
CA LEU A 12 -12.20 -21.35 19.30
C LEU A 12 -10.88 -21.06 18.58
N LEU A 13 -10.88 -20.21 17.55
CA LEU A 13 -9.67 -19.76 16.87
C LEU A 13 -8.76 -19.00 17.84
N LYS A 14 -9.31 -18.04 18.61
CA LYS A 14 -8.56 -17.30 19.64
C LYS A 14 -7.97 -18.22 20.70
N GLN A 15 -8.68 -19.27 21.10
CA GLN A 15 -8.15 -20.28 22.04
C GLN A 15 -7.09 -21.17 21.40
N ALA A 16 -7.34 -21.70 20.20
CA ALA A 16 -6.40 -22.55 19.48
C ALA A 16 -5.09 -21.80 19.21
N ILE A 17 -5.17 -20.50 18.91
CA ILE A 17 -4.00 -19.68 18.65
C ILE A 17 -3.16 -19.39 19.90
N LYS A 18 -3.66 -19.63 21.12
CA LYS A 18 -2.84 -19.51 22.33
C LYS A 18 -1.82 -20.65 22.47
N ASN A 19 -2.08 -21.81 21.89
CA ASN A 19 -1.22 -23.00 21.98
C ASN A 19 -0.37 -23.17 20.72
N LYS A 20 0.95 -23.40 20.89
CA LYS A 20 1.89 -23.54 19.77
C LYS A 20 1.57 -24.72 18.84
N THR A 21 1.29 -25.90 19.39
CA THR A 21 0.94 -27.10 18.61
C THR A 21 -0.32 -26.88 17.77
N SER A 22 -1.32 -26.20 18.34
CA SER A 22 -2.53 -25.81 17.60
C SER A 22 -2.25 -24.78 16.51
N ARG A 23 -1.36 -23.81 16.75
CA ARG A 23 -0.90 -22.86 15.73
C ARG A 23 -0.23 -23.54 14.55
N ASP A 24 0.68 -24.49 14.80
CA ASP A 24 1.38 -25.24 13.75
C ASP A 24 0.40 -26.05 12.89
N PHE A 25 -0.60 -26.69 13.51
CA PHE A 25 -1.65 -27.40 12.79
C PHE A 25 -2.51 -26.47 11.93
N ILE A 26 -2.91 -25.31 12.47
CA ILE A 26 -3.67 -24.29 11.73
C ILE A 26 -2.86 -23.80 10.53
N LEU A 27 -1.60 -23.45 10.73
CA LEU A 27 -0.71 -22.97 9.67
C LEU A 27 -0.62 -23.97 8.52
N LYS A 28 -0.41 -25.27 8.83
CA LYS A 28 -0.35 -26.33 7.82
C LYS A 28 -1.65 -26.47 7.03
N LYS A 29 -2.81 -26.37 7.70
CA LYS A 29 -4.13 -26.43 7.03
C LYS A 29 -4.40 -25.19 6.18
N LEU A 30 -3.99 -24.01 6.65
CA LEU A 30 -4.10 -22.76 5.91
C LEU A 30 -3.26 -22.80 4.62
N ASP A 31 -2.00 -23.23 4.72
CA ASP A 31 -1.08 -23.37 3.60
C ASP A 31 -1.69 -24.23 2.47
N GLN A 32 -2.20 -25.42 2.83
CA GLN A 32 -2.85 -26.32 1.88
C GLN A 32 -4.07 -25.70 1.20
N LYS A 33 -4.94 -25.03 1.98
CA LYS A 33 -6.16 -24.39 1.45
C LYS A 33 -5.85 -23.21 0.52
N ILE A 34 -4.87 -22.38 0.87
CA ILE A 34 -4.48 -21.22 0.05
C ILE A 34 -3.84 -21.70 -1.24
N TYR A 35 -2.98 -22.71 -1.17
CA TYR A 35 -2.38 -23.32 -2.36
C TYR A 35 -3.46 -23.84 -3.32
N GLN A 36 -4.39 -24.66 -2.82
CA GLN A 36 -5.51 -25.18 -3.63
C GLN A 36 -6.33 -24.05 -4.24
N ALA A 37 -6.77 -23.08 -3.42
CA ALA A 37 -7.63 -21.98 -3.88
C ALA A 37 -6.99 -21.10 -4.97
N LEU A 38 -5.67 -20.92 -4.97
CA LEU A 38 -4.96 -20.11 -5.96
C LEU A 38 -4.56 -20.91 -7.19
N MET A 39 -4.08 -22.16 -7.00
CA MET A 39 -3.57 -22.97 -8.10
C MET A 39 -4.67 -23.66 -8.92
N GLU A 40 -5.86 -23.86 -8.36
CA GLU A 40 -7.01 -24.42 -9.08
C GLU A 40 -7.71 -23.39 -10.00
N ASP A 41 -7.42 -22.09 -9.86
CA ASP A 41 -8.02 -21.06 -10.70
C ASP A 41 -7.35 -20.97 -12.09
N GLN A 42 -7.84 -21.81 -13.01
CA GLN A 42 -7.34 -21.92 -14.38
C GLN A 42 -7.51 -20.64 -15.22
N ARG A 43 -8.24 -19.63 -14.74
CA ARG A 43 -8.40 -18.34 -15.45
C ARG A 43 -7.12 -17.51 -15.42
N HIS A 44 -6.20 -17.82 -14.51
CA HIS A 44 -4.96 -17.09 -14.31
C HIS A 44 -3.74 -17.90 -14.78
N LEU A 45 -2.66 -17.17 -15.11
CA LEU A 45 -1.38 -17.79 -15.46
C LEU A 45 -0.76 -18.46 -14.22
N PRO A 46 -0.31 -19.73 -14.28
CA PRO A 46 0.20 -20.46 -13.12
C PRO A 46 1.37 -19.76 -12.42
N ALA A 47 2.25 -19.12 -13.19
CA ALA A 47 3.38 -18.37 -12.65
C ALA A 47 2.92 -17.24 -11.72
N ILE A 48 1.86 -16.52 -12.09
CA ILE A 48 1.28 -15.43 -11.30
C ILE A 48 0.67 -15.97 -10.01
N GLN A 49 -0.09 -17.07 -10.11
CA GLN A 49 -0.71 -17.70 -8.94
C GLN A 49 0.33 -18.22 -7.94
N LEU A 50 1.45 -18.76 -8.45
CA LEU A 50 2.56 -19.19 -7.61
C LEU A 50 3.15 -18.03 -6.79
N ARG A 51 3.37 -16.85 -7.39
CA ARG A 51 3.90 -15.68 -6.65
C ARG A 51 2.91 -15.16 -5.63
N LYS A 52 1.62 -15.10 -5.98
CA LYS A 52 0.54 -14.74 -5.03
C LYS A 52 0.51 -15.69 -3.84
N TYR A 53 0.63 -17.00 -4.08
CA TYR A 53 0.73 -18.01 -3.04
C TYR A 53 1.98 -17.82 -2.17
N GLN A 54 3.17 -17.68 -2.77
CA GLN A 54 4.43 -17.50 -2.04
C GLN A 54 4.38 -16.28 -1.13
N TRP A 55 3.89 -15.14 -1.63
CA TRP A 55 3.74 -13.93 -0.84
C TRP A 55 2.75 -14.13 0.32
N LEU A 56 1.56 -14.68 0.06
CA LEU A 56 0.56 -14.93 1.12
C LEU A 56 1.06 -15.94 2.16
N LYS A 57 1.76 -16.99 1.72
CA LYS A 57 2.40 -17.97 2.61
C LYS A 57 3.45 -17.30 3.49
N GLY A 58 4.32 -16.47 2.92
CA GLY A 58 5.32 -15.71 3.65
C GLY A 58 4.67 -14.81 4.70
N LEU A 59 3.63 -14.07 4.32
CA LEU A 59 2.89 -13.17 5.21
C LEU A 59 2.32 -13.92 6.42
N ILE A 60 1.61 -15.02 6.17
CA ILE A 60 1.01 -15.81 7.25
C ILE A 60 2.10 -16.44 8.12
N THR A 61 3.14 -17.01 7.52
CA THR A 61 4.25 -17.64 8.25
C THR A 61 4.93 -16.63 9.17
N GLN A 62 5.22 -15.43 8.66
CA GLN A 62 5.87 -14.37 9.43
C GLN A 62 4.97 -13.86 10.57
N PHE A 63 3.67 -13.72 10.32
CA PHE A 63 2.71 -13.36 11.35
C PHE A 63 2.68 -14.39 12.49
N PHE A 64 2.63 -15.69 12.16
CA PHE A 64 2.64 -16.76 13.16
C PHE A 64 3.98 -16.87 13.91
N LYS A 65 5.12 -16.67 13.24
CA LYS A 65 6.43 -16.56 13.89
C LYS A 65 6.46 -15.42 14.92
N ASN A 66 5.93 -14.25 14.57
CA ASN A 66 5.90 -13.11 15.48
C ASN A 66 4.94 -13.32 16.66
N LEU A 67 3.86 -14.08 16.45
CA LEU A 67 2.96 -14.51 17.51
C LEU A 67 3.64 -15.51 18.47
N ASP A 68 4.45 -16.43 17.94
CA ASP A 68 5.27 -17.35 18.74
C ASP A 68 6.32 -16.63 19.58
N LYS A 69 6.93 -15.57 19.03
CA LYS A 69 7.90 -14.72 19.73
C LYS A 69 7.25 -13.78 20.75
N GLY A 70 5.92 -13.68 20.78
CA GLY A 70 5.19 -12.72 21.63
C GLY A 70 5.23 -11.28 21.13
N TYR A 71 5.69 -11.03 19.90
CA TYR A 71 5.74 -9.69 19.30
C TYR A 71 4.36 -9.23 18.81
N ILE A 72 3.42 -10.15 18.66
CA ILE A 72 2.02 -9.87 18.35
C ILE A 72 1.16 -10.49 19.45
N SER A 73 0.23 -9.73 20.00
CA SER A 73 -0.69 -10.25 21.00
C SER A 73 -1.82 -11.08 20.35
N PRO A 74 -2.30 -12.15 21.00
CA PRO A 74 -3.45 -12.91 20.50
C PRO A 74 -4.74 -12.07 20.36
N SER A 75 -4.90 -11.02 21.17
CA SER A 75 -6.01 -10.07 21.05
C SER A 75 -5.92 -9.27 19.75
N PHE A 76 -4.74 -8.72 19.43
CA PHE A 76 -4.50 -8.00 18.19
C PHE A 76 -4.70 -8.91 16.97
N PHE A 77 -4.12 -10.12 16.99
CA PHE A 77 -4.37 -11.14 15.95
C PHE A 77 -5.88 -11.35 15.75
N GLY A 78 -6.62 -11.55 16.85
CA GLY A 78 -8.05 -11.83 16.80
C GLY A 78 -8.85 -10.68 16.19
N ARG A 79 -8.44 -9.43 16.42
CA ARG A 79 -9.08 -8.25 15.82
C ARG A 79 -8.76 -8.11 14.34
N VAL A 80 -7.50 -8.26 13.93
CA VAL A 80 -7.12 -8.26 12.51
C VAL A 80 -7.86 -9.36 11.74
N PHE A 81 -7.95 -10.56 12.31
CA PHE A 81 -8.68 -11.66 11.70
C PHE A 81 -10.19 -11.37 11.58
N GLU A 82 -10.77 -10.68 12.56
CA GLU A 82 -12.18 -10.25 12.49
C GLU A 82 -12.41 -9.26 11.36
N LEU A 83 -11.54 -8.26 11.21
CA LEU A 83 -11.67 -7.18 10.22
C LEU A 83 -11.34 -7.64 8.80
N LEU A 84 -10.26 -8.39 8.60
CA LEU A 84 -9.76 -8.77 7.28
C LEU A 84 -10.02 -10.25 6.93
N GLY A 85 -9.94 -11.14 7.92
CA GLY A 85 -9.98 -12.59 7.72
C GLY A 85 -11.39 -13.12 7.45
N ARG A 86 -12.45 -12.49 7.95
CA ARG A 86 -13.84 -13.00 7.80
C ARG A 86 -14.23 -13.23 6.34
N ARG A 87 -13.90 -12.30 5.45
CA ARG A 87 -14.19 -12.39 4.02
C ARG A 87 -13.40 -13.52 3.34
N ILE A 88 -12.12 -13.66 3.72
CA ILE A 88 -11.20 -14.65 3.15
C ILE A 88 -11.59 -16.07 3.59
N PHE A 89 -11.91 -16.27 4.88
CA PHE A 89 -12.13 -17.60 5.46
C PHE A 89 -13.55 -18.11 5.35
N PHE A 90 -14.55 -17.21 5.41
CA PHE A 90 -15.94 -17.63 5.41
C PHE A 90 -16.68 -17.29 4.11
N ARG A 91 -16.04 -16.61 3.14
CA ARG A 91 -16.70 -16.04 1.94
C ARG A 91 -17.97 -15.27 2.28
N ARG A 92 -18.01 -14.69 3.49
CA ARG A 92 -19.15 -13.93 4.01
C ARG A 92 -18.74 -12.48 4.04
N GLU A 93 -19.34 -11.71 3.16
CA GLU A 93 -19.29 -10.26 3.22
C GLU A 93 -20.30 -9.81 4.28
N VAL A 94 -19.90 -8.82 5.09
CA VAL A 94 -20.79 -8.17 6.05
C VAL A 94 -21.99 -7.60 5.26
N PRO A 95 -23.25 -7.90 5.62
CA PRO A 95 -24.42 -7.52 4.83
C PRO A 95 -24.43 -6.04 4.42
N GLU A 96 -24.06 -5.16 5.34
CA GLU A 96 -23.97 -3.71 5.17
C GLU A 96 -22.93 -3.32 4.11
N ILE A 97 -21.76 -4.00 4.10
CA ILE A 97 -20.73 -3.81 3.06
C ILE A 97 -21.25 -4.25 1.70
N LYS A 98 -21.89 -5.43 1.64
CA LYS A 98 -22.43 -5.97 0.39
C LYS A 98 -23.50 -5.03 -0.18
N GLU A 99 -24.41 -4.57 0.67
CA GLU A 99 -25.47 -3.65 0.29
C GLU A 99 -24.92 -2.32 -0.25
N ALA A 100 -23.97 -1.69 0.46
CA ALA A 100 -23.32 -0.47 0.00
C ALA A 100 -22.68 -0.65 -1.39
N ARG A 101 -21.94 -1.75 -1.60
CA ARG A 101 -21.27 -2.05 -2.87
C ARG A 101 -22.25 -2.32 -4.02
N GLU A 102 -23.34 -3.03 -3.78
CA GLU A 102 -24.37 -3.28 -4.79
C GLU A 102 -25.17 -2.00 -5.10
N ASN A 103 -25.47 -1.17 -4.09
CA ASN A 103 -26.09 0.14 -4.29
C ASN A 103 -25.19 1.07 -5.11
N PHE A 104 -23.88 1.07 -4.82
CA PHE A 104 -22.89 1.81 -5.60
C PHE A 104 -22.90 1.35 -7.06
N LYS A 105 -22.82 0.04 -7.31
CA LYS A 105 -22.86 -0.52 -8.67
C LYS A 105 -24.17 -0.21 -9.38
N LYS A 106 -25.31 -0.28 -8.70
CA LYS A 106 -26.61 0.07 -9.26
C LYS A 106 -26.67 1.54 -9.68
N LYS A 107 -26.07 2.44 -8.89
CA LYS A 107 -26.05 3.88 -9.17
C LYS A 107 -25.04 4.27 -10.25
N TYR A 108 -23.86 3.66 -10.24
CA TYR A 108 -22.70 4.13 -11.01
C TYR A 108 -22.21 3.16 -12.11
N GLY A 109 -22.79 1.96 -12.21
CA GLY A 109 -22.46 0.97 -13.24
C GLY A 109 -21.17 0.16 -13.00
N ILE A 110 -20.37 0.52 -11.99
CA ILE A 110 -19.12 -0.17 -11.62
C ILE A 110 -19.10 -0.44 -10.12
N TYR A 111 -18.36 -1.44 -9.65
CA TYR A 111 -18.06 -1.59 -8.22
C TYR A 111 -17.12 -0.48 -7.71
N PRO A 112 -17.27 -0.07 -6.44
CA PRO A 112 -16.39 0.94 -5.86
C PRO A 112 -14.96 0.41 -5.68
N PRO A 113 -13.96 1.31 -5.48
CA PRO A 113 -12.61 0.91 -5.08
C PRO A 113 -12.62 0.11 -3.77
N LEU A 114 -11.52 -0.59 -3.50
CA LEU A 114 -11.39 -1.41 -2.31
C LEU A 114 -11.06 -0.57 -1.08
N PHE A 115 -10.28 0.50 -1.24
CA PHE A 115 -9.84 1.38 -0.16
C PHE A 115 -9.54 2.77 -0.70
N ILE A 116 -9.26 3.70 0.20
CA ILE A 116 -8.72 5.02 -0.11
C ILE A 116 -7.38 5.22 0.58
N VAL A 117 -6.56 6.08 0.00
CA VAL A 117 -5.38 6.65 0.66
C VAL A 117 -5.70 8.07 1.04
N VAL A 118 -5.46 8.46 2.30
CA VAL A 118 -5.64 9.84 2.76
C VAL A 118 -4.37 10.32 3.46
N SER A 119 -3.93 11.51 3.11
CA SER A 119 -2.81 12.21 3.75
C SER A 119 -3.35 13.42 4.50
N PRO A 120 -3.76 13.29 5.77
CA PRO A 120 -4.53 14.33 6.44
C PRO A 120 -3.70 15.56 6.83
N THR A 121 -2.36 15.46 6.80
CA THR A 121 -1.45 16.60 7.05
C THR A 121 -0.19 16.52 6.20
N GLN A 122 0.33 17.68 5.79
CA GLN A 122 1.68 17.80 5.23
C GLN A 122 2.75 17.96 6.30
N LYS A 123 2.38 18.24 7.56
CA LYS A 123 3.34 18.49 8.66
C LYS A 123 4.22 17.26 8.87
N CYS A 124 5.53 17.45 8.94
CA CYS A 124 6.46 16.37 9.27
C CYS A 124 7.57 16.90 10.18
N ASN A 125 7.98 16.12 11.18
CA ASN A 125 9.09 16.49 12.06
C ASN A 125 10.48 16.20 11.43
N LEU A 126 10.52 15.66 10.21
CA LEU A 126 11.74 15.38 9.43
C LEU A 126 11.70 16.10 8.08
N ALA A 127 12.86 16.23 7.44
CA ALA A 127 13.02 16.84 6.11
C ALA A 127 13.81 15.93 5.16
N CYS A 128 13.34 14.70 4.94
CA CYS A 128 14.09 13.67 4.22
C CYS A 128 14.50 14.11 2.79
N LYS A 129 15.71 13.70 2.37
CA LYS A 129 16.20 13.81 0.99
C LYS A 129 15.30 13.00 0.05
N GLY A 130 14.85 13.61 -1.05
CA GLY A 130 13.96 12.97 -2.02
C GLY A 130 12.58 12.58 -1.47
N CYS A 131 12.00 13.41 -0.61
CA CYS A 131 10.64 13.19 -0.11
C CYS A 131 9.60 13.49 -1.21
N TYR A 132 8.78 12.50 -1.56
CA TYR A 132 7.75 12.64 -2.59
C TYR A 132 6.69 13.69 -2.24
N ALA A 133 6.36 13.85 -0.95
CA ALA A 133 5.34 14.77 -0.45
C ALA A 133 5.86 16.19 -0.17
N ALA A 134 7.16 16.42 -0.35
CA ALA A 134 7.86 17.65 0.01
C ALA A 134 7.57 18.16 1.45
N SER A 135 7.19 17.27 2.37
CA SER A 135 6.87 17.58 3.75
C SER A 135 8.10 17.96 4.58
N SER A 136 7.95 18.86 5.54
CA SER A 136 9.03 19.28 6.45
C SER A 136 8.48 19.88 7.74
N PRO A 137 9.32 20.26 8.72
CA PRO A 137 8.86 21.03 9.88
C PRO A 137 8.27 22.39 9.51
N LYS A 138 8.50 22.86 8.27
CA LYS A 138 8.01 24.12 7.72
C LYS A 138 6.76 23.94 6.85
N THR A 139 6.17 22.75 6.76
CA THR A 139 4.87 22.57 6.08
C THR A 139 3.78 22.51 7.13
N TRP A 140 2.66 23.17 6.88
CA TRP A 140 1.54 23.30 7.82
C TRP A 140 0.14 22.94 7.29
N PRO A 141 -0.13 22.74 5.98
CA PRO A 141 -1.44 22.31 5.52
C PRO A 141 -1.92 21.02 6.23
N THR A 142 -3.19 21.04 6.65
CA THR A 142 -3.86 19.95 7.37
C THR A 142 -5.34 20.00 7.06
N LEU A 143 -5.96 18.84 6.81
CA LEU A 143 -7.41 18.74 6.68
C LEU A 143 -8.10 19.11 7.99
N PRO A 144 -9.18 19.91 7.95
CA PRO A 144 -10.11 20.00 9.08
C PRO A 144 -10.64 18.62 9.48
N PHE A 145 -10.82 18.37 10.78
CA PHE A 145 -11.22 17.05 11.28
C PHE A 145 -12.57 16.60 10.75
N ASP A 146 -13.54 17.49 10.67
CA ASP A 146 -14.85 17.26 10.05
C ASP A 146 -14.76 16.87 8.57
N VAL A 147 -13.81 17.44 7.82
CA VAL A 147 -13.59 17.09 6.41
C VAL A 147 -12.96 15.69 6.31
N PHE A 148 -11.94 15.40 7.12
CA PHE A 148 -11.31 14.08 7.14
C PHE A 148 -12.32 13.00 7.57
N ASP A 149 -13.12 13.29 8.60
CA ASP A 149 -14.20 12.43 9.06
C ASP A 149 -15.23 12.16 7.95
N ARG A 150 -15.67 13.20 7.23
CA ARG A 150 -16.61 13.03 6.12
C ARG A 150 -16.04 12.15 5.00
N ILE A 151 -14.77 12.31 4.65
CA ILE A 151 -14.08 11.45 3.67
C ILE A 151 -14.14 9.98 4.11
N LEU A 152 -13.82 9.70 5.38
CA LEU A 152 -13.85 8.34 5.92
C LEU A 152 -15.27 7.77 6.01
N LYS A 153 -16.24 8.61 6.39
CA LYS A 153 -17.66 8.25 6.40
C LYS A 153 -18.14 7.86 5.00
N GLU A 154 -17.80 8.64 3.97
CA GLU A 154 -18.16 8.33 2.59
C GLU A 154 -17.48 7.04 2.08
N ASN A 155 -16.21 6.81 2.44
CA ASN A 155 -15.56 5.51 2.17
C ASN A 155 -16.25 4.33 2.88
N HIS A 156 -16.66 4.52 4.14
CA HIS A 156 -17.31 3.49 4.93
C HIS A 156 -18.73 3.17 4.43
N ASP A 157 -19.54 4.21 4.18
CA ASP A 157 -20.98 4.08 3.89
C ASP A 157 -21.29 3.96 2.40
N ILE A 158 -20.59 4.72 1.54
CA ILE A 158 -20.87 4.77 0.10
C ILE A 158 -20.08 3.70 -0.64
N PHE A 159 -18.79 3.54 -0.34
CA PHE A 159 -17.99 2.49 -0.98
C PHE A 159 -18.14 1.12 -0.29
N GLY A 160 -18.65 1.10 0.94
CA GLY A 160 -18.66 -0.12 1.75
C GLY A 160 -17.25 -0.61 2.09
N SER A 161 -16.25 0.28 2.11
CA SER A 161 -14.88 -0.11 2.41
C SER A 161 -14.62 -0.13 3.92
N ARG A 162 -13.84 -1.10 4.39
CA ARG A 162 -13.33 -1.21 5.77
C ARG A 162 -11.81 -1.27 5.80
N PHE A 163 -11.17 -0.72 4.77
CA PHE A 163 -9.72 -0.62 4.69
C PHE A 163 -9.34 0.79 4.27
N VAL A 164 -8.44 1.42 5.02
CA VAL A 164 -7.96 2.77 4.75
C VAL A 164 -6.45 2.80 4.94
N VAL A 165 -5.77 3.48 4.02
CA VAL A 165 -4.34 3.74 4.10
C VAL A 165 -4.14 5.20 4.46
N ILE A 166 -3.39 5.48 5.50
CA ILE A 166 -3.02 6.83 5.90
C ILE A 166 -1.57 7.09 5.53
N SER A 167 -1.31 8.24 4.91
CA SER A 167 0.03 8.71 4.58
C SER A 167 0.16 10.19 4.92
N GLY A 168 1.12 10.88 4.28
CA GLY A 168 1.27 12.32 4.31
C GLY A 168 2.01 12.83 5.53
N GLY A 169 2.87 13.83 5.32
CA GLY A 169 3.74 14.34 6.36
C GLY A 169 4.27 13.23 7.27
N GLU A 170 4.13 13.45 8.58
CA GLU A 170 4.07 12.40 9.58
C GLU A 170 2.64 12.33 10.13
N PRO A 171 1.88 11.24 9.90
CA PRO A 171 0.47 11.16 10.31
C PRO A 171 0.24 11.32 11.81
N LEU A 172 1.21 10.94 12.65
CA LEU A 172 1.11 11.12 14.10
C LEU A 172 1.21 12.60 14.55
N LEU A 173 1.54 13.54 13.64
CA LEU A 173 1.42 14.98 13.87
C LEU A 173 0.07 15.57 13.48
N TYR A 174 -0.84 14.75 12.94
CA TYR A 174 -2.16 15.22 12.58
C TYR A 174 -2.95 15.61 13.83
N GLU A 175 -3.28 16.89 13.92
CA GLU A 175 -4.17 17.46 14.91
C GLU A 175 -5.04 18.53 14.25
N SER A 176 -6.35 18.47 14.51
CA SER A 176 -7.33 19.41 13.99
C SER A 176 -8.57 19.39 14.88
N GLN A 177 -9.09 20.57 15.23
CA GLN A 177 -10.31 20.70 16.07
C GLN A 177 -10.24 19.92 17.40
N GLY A 178 -9.06 19.86 18.03
CA GLY A 178 -8.83 19.15 19.30
C GLY A 178 -8.84 17.62 19.18
N LYS A 179 -8.72 17.10 17.96
CA LYS A 179 -8.73 15.67 17.65
C LYS A 179 -7.50 15.28 16.83
N ASN A 180 -7.05 14.04 16.99
CA ASN A 180 -5.87 13.51 16.32
C ASN A 180 -6.17 12.21 15.56
N LEU A 181 -5.11 11.58 15.03
CA LEU A 181 -5.24 10.35 14.23
C LEU A 181 -5.78 9.15 15.05
N LEU A 182 -5.45 9.06 16.34
CA LEU A 182 -5.93 7.97 17.19
C LEU A 182 -7.44 8.09 17.48
N ASP A 183 -7.99 9.32 17.55
CA ASP A 183 -9.44 9.54 17.63
C ASP A 183 -10.18 8.99 16.39
N ILE A 184 -9.56 9.07 15.21
CA ILE A 184 -10.10 8.51 13.97
C ILE A 184 -10.14 6.98 14.04
N PHE A 185 -9.03 6.36 14.46
CA PHE A 185 -8.95 4.91 14.62
C PHE A 185 -9.98 4.39 15.63
N GLU A 186 -10.22 5.14 16.71
CA GLU A 186 -11.24 4.85 17.72
C GLU A 186 -12.65 4.96 17.16
N LYS A 187 -12.97 6.06 16.47
CA LYS A 187 -14.29 6.31 15.86
C LYS A 187 -14.66 5.24 14.83
N TYR A 188 -13.71 4.83 13.99
CA TYR A 188 -13.92 3.82 12.94
C TYR A 188 -13.37 2.45 13.35
N SER A 189 -13.77 1.98 14.53
CA SER A 189 -13.23 0.74 15.12
C SER A 189 -13.43 -0.52 14.25
N ASP A 190 -14.41 -0.55 13.35
CA ASP A 190 -14.68 -1.63 12.41
C ASP A 190 -13.92 -1.51 11.07
N THR A 191 -13.12 -0.45 10.93
CA THR A 191 -12.25 -0.20 9.79
C THR A 191 -10.81 -0.55 10.17
N PHE A 192 -10.13 -1.24 9.26
CA PHE A 192 -8.71 -1.54 9.39
C PHE A 192 -7.88 -0.45 8.74
N PHE A 193 -6.86 0.03 9.46
CA PHE A 193 -5.96 1.08 9.03
C PHE A 193 -4.55 0.53 8.87
N ILE A 194 -3.86 0.99 7.84
CA ILE A 194 -2.40 1.04 7.86
C ILE A 194 -1.98 2.50 7.75
N PHE A 195 -0.89 2.88 8.40
CA PHE A 195 -0.39 4.25 8.30
C PHE A 195 1.13 4.29 8.14
N TYR A 196 1.61 5.08 7.18
CA TYR A 196 3.04 5.27 6.96
C TYR A 196 3.60 6.28 7.95
N THR A 197 4.67 5.92 8.65
CA THR A 197 5.25 6.74 9.71
C THR A 197 6.77 6.63 9.71
N ASN A 198 7.44 7.72 10.05
CA ASN A 198 8.86 7.74 10.37
C ASN A 198 9.17 7.14 11.76
N ALA A 199 8.13 6.74 12.50
CA ALA A 199 8.14 6.07 13.80
C ALA A 199 8.71 6.88 14.98
N THR A 200 9.27 8.07 14.74
CA THR A 200 9.90 8.87 15.81
C THR A 200 8.93 9.39 16.87
N LEU A 201 7.62 9.27 16.64
CA LEU A 201 6.54 9.65 17.55
C LEU A 201 5.82 8.44 18.17
N ILE A 202 6.28 7.21 17.93
CA ILE A 202 5.73 6.01 18.55
C ILE A 202 6.36 5.83 19.94
N THR A 203 5.83 6.57 20.90
CA THR A 203 6.18 6.41 22.32
C THR A 203 5.49 5.17 22.91
N LYS A 204 5.78 4.87 24.18
CA LYS A 204 5.10 3.79 24.93
C LYS A 204 3.59 4.02 24.99
N GLU A 205 3.17 5.26 25.16
CA GLU A 205 1.76 5.67 25.26
C GLU A 205 1.05 5.48 23.91
N VAL A 206 1.70 5.87 22.81
CA VAL A 206 1.17 5.64 21.45
C VAL A 206 1.09 4.14 21.15
N ALA A 207 2.14 3.37 21.46
CA ALA A 207 2.13 1.91 21.28
C ALA A 207 1.00 1.24 22.07
N LYS A 208 0.79 1.64 23.33
CA LYS A 208 -0.30 1.14 24.18
C LYS A 208 -1.67 1.48 23.59
N ARG A 209 -1.89 2.73 23.15
CA ARG A 209 -3.13 3.12 22.48
C ARG A 209 -3.40 2.31 21.21
N LEU A 210 -2.36 2.07 20.39
CA LEU A 210 -2.49 1.22 19.19
C LEU A 210 -2.86 -0.23 19.55
N ALA A 211 -2.34 -0.76 20.66
CA ALA A 211 -2.69 -2.09 21.16
C ALA A 211 -4.15 -2.17 21.64
N GLU A 212 -4.63 -1.13 22.33
CA GLU A 212 -6.03 -1.02 22.80
C GLU A 212 -7.01 -0.95 21.62
N LEU A 213 -6.69 -0.16 20.59
CA LEU A 213 -7.51 0.01 19.39
C LEU A 213 -7.52 -1.23 18.49
N ALA A 214 -6.35 -1.88 18.34
CA ALA A 214 -6.13 -3.12 17.61
C ALA A 214 -6.64 -3.14 16.15
N ASN A 215 -6.81 -1.98 15.52
CA ASN A 215 -7.28 -1.85 14.14
C ASN A 215 -6.32 -1.06 13.23
N ALA A 216 -5.13 -0.69 13.70
CA ALA A 216 -4.14 0.07 12.94
C ALA A 216 -2.75 -0.56 13.01
N ILE A 217 -2.06 -0.69 11.87
CA ILE A 217 -0.67 -1.20 11.80
C ILE A 217 0.27 -0.14 11.21
N PRO A 218 1.34 0.27 11.95
CA PRO A 218 2.35 1.18 11.44
C PRO A 218 3.20 0.53 10.34
N GLN A 219 3.40 1.29 9.26
CA GLN A 219 4.32 1.01 8.17
C GLN A 219 5.57 1.88 8.39
N ILE A 220 6.56 1.32 9.08
CA ILE A 220 7.74 2.04 9.57
C ILE A 220 8.74 2.23 8.46
N SER A 221 9.11 3.47 8.27
CA SER A 221 9.86 3.93 7.10
C SER A 221 11.37 3.94 7.40
N VAL A 222 12.16 3.14 6.65
CA VAL A 222 13.64 2.97 6.80
C VAL A 222 14.32 2.96 5.42
N GLU A 223 15.66 3.07 5.36
CA GLU A 223 16.42 3.01 4.08
C GLU A 223 17.41 1.85 4.04
N GLY A 224 17.75 1.30 5.20
CA GLY A 224 18.86 0.36 5.33
C GLY A 224 19.12 0.10 6.80
N PHE A 225 20.38 0.10 7.18
CA PHE A 225 20.79 0.16 8.58
C PHE A 225 20.91 1.62 9.02
N LYS A 226 21.72 1.87 10.04
CA LYS A 226 21.93 3.21 10.59
C LYS A 226 22.42 4.20 9.54
N GLU A 227 23.45 3.84 8.79
CA GLU A 227 24.11 4.74 7.83
C GLU A 227 23.12 5.23 6.77
N GLU A 228 22.44 4.32 6.07
CA GLU A 228 21.53 4.67 4.98
C GLU A 228 20.29 5.42 5.49
N THR A 229 19.76 5.00 6.65
CA THR A 229 18.57 5.60 7.24
C THR A 229 18.86 7.02 7.72
N ASP A 230 19.94 7.22 8.46
CA ASP A 230 20.30 8.54 8.98
C ASP A 230 20.74 9.48 7.86
N ALA A 231 21.45 8.98 6.83
CA ALA A 231 21.87 9.77 5.68
C ALA A 231 20.68 10.40 4.93
N ARG A 232 19.56 9.68 4.81
CA ARG A 232 18.36 10.21 4.13
C ARG A 232 17.43 10.97 5.06
N ARG A 233 17.22 10.48 6.29
CA ARG A 233 16.15 10.95 7.20
C ARG A 233 16.61 11.92 8.27
N GLY A 234 17.91 12.01 8.50
CA GLY A 234 18.54 12.80 9.56
C GLY A 234 19.15 11.93 10.64
N GLN A 235 20.19 12.46 11.29
CA GLN A 235 20.95 11.77 12.32
C GLN A 235 20.07 11.30 13.49
N GLY A 236 20.29 10.08 13.97
CA GLY A 236 19.60 9.52 15.12
C GLY A 236 18.16 9.07 14.84
N VAL A 237 17.74 9.00 13.57
CA VAL A 237 16.42 8.48 13.20
C VAL A 237 16.39 6.96 13.34
N PHE A 238 17.46 6.28 12.96
CA PHE A 238 17.53 4.81 13.06
C PHE A 238 17.36 4.32 14.51
N GLU A 239 18.00 4.95 15.49
CA GLU A 239 17.83 4.59 16.91
C GLU A 239 16.39 4.77 17.38
N ARG A 240 15.75 5.88 17.01
CA ARG A 240 14.35 6.16 17.36
C ARG A 240 13.40 5.14 16.73
N ILE A 241 13.72 4.67 15.52
CA ILE A 241 12.97 3.59 14.86
C ILE A 241 13.10 2.28 15.66
N LEU A 242 14.30 1.92 16.10
CA LEU A 242 14.49 0.73 16.93
C LEU A 242 13.76 0.84 18.28
N GLU A 243 13.77 2.01 18.91
CA GLU A 243 13.00 2.25 20.15
C GLU A 243 11.50 2.09 19.92
N ALA A 244 10.96 2.67 18.85
CA ALA A 244 9.56 2.53 18.46
C ALA A 244 9.17 1.06 18.23
N ILE A 245 10.02 0.28 17.56
CA ILE A 245 9.81 -1.15 17.34
C ILE A 245 9.73 -1.90 18.67
N GLU A 246 10.62 -1.61 19.62
CA GLU A 246 10.57 -2.26 20.93
C GLU A 246 9.33 -1.86 21.74
N ASN A 247 8.89 -0.60 21.66
CA ASN A 247 7.63 -0.16 22.26
C ASN A 247 6.43 -0.94 21.69
N LEU A 248 6.35 -1.10 20.36
CA LEU A 248 5.27 -1.86 19.69
C LEU A 248 5.30 -3.34 20.07
N LYS A 249 6.47 -3.97 20.06
CA LYS A 249 6.65 -5.38 20.43
C LYS A 249 6.22 -5.64 21.86
N LYS A 250 6.56 -4.75 22.80
CA LYS A 250 6.17 -4.86 24.21
C LYS A 250 4.66 -4.86 24.39
N GLU A 251 3.93 -4.08 23.59
CA GLU A 251 2.47 -4.00 23.62
C GLU A 251 1.80 -5.03 22.68
N GLY A 252 2.59 -5.86 21.98
CA GLY A 252 2.10 -6.88 21.06
C GLY A 252 1.42 -6.31 19.80
N VAL A 253 1.86 -5.14 19.34
CA VAL A 253 1.40 -4.50 18.10
C VAL A 253 2.33 -4.89 16.94
N PRO A 254 1.83 -5.53 15.88
CA PRO A 254 2.64 -5.80 14.69
C PRO A 254 3.07 -4.50 14.01
N PHE A 255 4.23 -4.56 13.36
CA PHE A 255 4.70 -3.50 12.46
C PHE A 255 5.15 -4.08 11.12
N VAL A 256 5.31 -3.19 10.16
CA VAL A 256 5.74 -3.48 8.80
C VAL A 256 6.88 -2.54 8.46
N ILE A 257 7.83 -3.00 7.65
CA ILE A 257 8.92 -2.17 7.16
C ILE A 257 8.58 -1.61 5.78
N SER A 258 8.82 -0.32 5.58
CA SER A 258 8.67 0.37 4.31
C SER A 258 9.97 1.04 3.93
N VAL A 259 10.50 0.64 2.79
CA VAL A 259 11.78 1.11 2.27
C VAL A 259 11.54 1.95 1.04
N THR A 260 12.32 3.03 0.88
CA THR A 260 12.47 3.65 -0.44
C THR A 260 13.80 3.19 -1.05
N ALA A 261 13.74 2.38 -2.10
CA ALA A 261 14.88 2.05 -2.94
C ALA A 261 15.32 3.27 -3.73
N THR A 262 16.59 3.63 -3.55
CA THR A 262 17.33 4.65 -4.29
C THR A 262 18.59 4.00 -4.85
N ARG A 263 19.28 4.67 -5.76
CA ARG A 263 20.60 4.19 -6.24
C ARG A 263 21.62 4.06 -5.11
N GLU A 264 21.53 4.91 -4.09
CA GLU A 264 22.45 4.93 -2.95
C GLU A 264 22.31 3.66 -2.08
N ASN A 265 21.09 3.24 -1.74
CA ASN A 265 20.88 2.06 -0.87
C ASN A 265 20.68 0.75 -1.63
N LEU A 266 20.55 0.78 -2.96
CA LEU A 266 20.31 -0.42 -3.75
C LEU A 266 21.33 -1.54 -3.53
N PRO A 267 22.66 -1.28 -3.43
CA PRO A 267 23.63 -2.33 -3.13
C PRO A 267 23.26 -3.12 -1.87
N LEU A 268 22.84 -2.44 -0.81
CA LEU A 268 22.38 -3.06 0.43
C LEU A 268 21.06 -3.83 0.24
N LEU A 269 20.11 -3.30 -0.53
CA LEU A 269 18.83 -3.98 -0.80
C LEU A 269 19.01 -5.26 -1.63
N LEU A 270 20.15 -5.41 -2.32
CA LEU A 270 20.57 -6.65 -2.98
C LEU A 270 21.32 -7.61 -2.04
N GLU A 271 21.41 -7.32 -0.74
CA GLU A 271 22.00 -8.24 0.23
C GLU A 271 20.92 -9.02 1.00
N GLU A 272 21.15 -10.30 1.23
CA GLU A 272 20.19 -11.13 1.99
C GLU A 272 20.11 -10.73 3.47
N LYS A 273 21.26 -10.30 4.03
CA LYS A 273 21.37 -9.86 5.43
C LYS A 273 20.39 -8.74 5.79
N PHE A 274 20.05 -7.89 4.82
CA PHE A 274 19.07 -6.82 5.00
C PHE A 274 17.69 -7.38 5.37
N TYR A 275 17.25 -8.41 4.66
CA TYR A 275 15.95 -9.05 4.89
C TYR A 275 15.96 -9.87 6.18
N GLN A 276 17.02 -10.63 6.43
CA GLN A 276 17.20 -11.40 7.67
C GLN A 276 17.13 -10.50 8.90
N PHE A 277 17.81 -9.35 8.88
CA PHE A 277 17.76 -8.38 9.97
C PHE A 277 16.32 -7.91 10.26
N TRP A 278 15.61 -7.43 9.24
CA TRP A 278 14.27 -6.88 9.46
C TRP A 278 13.23 -7.95 9.80
N PHE A 279 13.27 -9.11 9.16
CA PHE A 279 12.28 -10.18 9.35
C PHE A 279 12.59 -11.06 10.56
N ASP A 280 13.81 -11.60 10.64
CA ASP A 280 14.15 -12.63 11.61
C ASP A 280 14.59 -12.02 12.95
N GLU A 281 15.39 -10.96 12.93
CA GLU A 281 15.86 -10.30 14.16
C GLU A 281 14.83 -9.31 14.69
N LYS A 282 14.35 -8.37 13.86
CA LYS A 282 13.44 -7.30 14.31
C LYS A 282 11.97 -7.73 14.35
N GLY A 283 11.56 -8.71 13.54
CA GLY A 283 10.20 -9.23 13.56
C GLY A 283 9.22 -8.42 12.71
N ALA A 284 9.65 -7.83 11.60
CA ALA A 284 8.75 -7.22 10.62
C ALA A 284 7.72 -8.26 10.13
N SER A 285 6.45 -7.84 9.93
CA SER A 285 5.40 -8.75 9.46
C SER A 285 5.43 -8.96 7.94
N TYR A 286 5.73 -7.89 7.21
CA TYR A 286 6.02 -7.86 5.77
C TYR A 286 6.84 -6.63 5.44
N MET A 287 7.20 -6.46 4.16
CA MET A 287 8.00 -5.33 3.71
C MET A 287 7.47 -4.73 2.42
N TRP A 288 7.38 -3.40 2.38
CA TRP A 288 7.20 -2.61 1.17
C TRP A 288 8.54 -2.08 0.67
N ILE A 289 8.84 -2.20 -0.62
CA ILE A 289 10.01 -1.56 -1.25
C ILE A 289 9.55 -0.58 -2.31
N PHE A 290 9.16 0.63 -1.92
CA PHE A 290 8.87 1.68 -2.90
C PHE A 290 10.15 2.09 -3.59
N GLN A 291 10.11 2.36 -4.88
CA GLN A 291 11.23 2.92 -5.60
C GLN A 291 11.05 4.44 -5.65
N LEU A 292 12.16 5.18 -5.55
CA LEU A 292 12.10 6.64 -5.60
C LEU A 292 11.39 7.11 -6.87
N MET A 293 10.39 7.96 -6.69
CA MET A 293 9.72 8.67 -7.76
C MET A 293 10.26 10.10 -7.85
N PRO A 294 10.53 10.63 -9.05
CA PRO A 294 11.09 11.97 -9.23
C PRO A 294 10.03 13.08 -9.10
N ILE A 295 9.27 13.07 -8.00
CA ILE A 295 8.20 14.02 -7.67
C ILE A 295 8.46 14.69 -6.31
N GLY A 296 7.80 15.81 -6.02
CA GLY A 296 8.07 16.61 -4.83
C GLY A 296 9.55 17.01 -4.74
N ARG A 297 10.20 16.84 -3.57
CA ARG A 297 11.67 17.02 -3.44
C ARG A 297 12.48 15.92 -4.14
N GLY A 298 11.84 14.85 -4.60
CA GLY A 298 12.46 13.81 -5.42
C GLY A 298 12.91 14.31 -6.79
N LYS A 299 12.26 15.35 -7.35
CA LYS A 299 12.64 15.90 -8.66
C LYS A 299 14.07 16.46 -8.67
N GLU A 300 14.49 17.03 -7.54
CA GLU A 300 15.80 17.68 -7.36
C GLU A 300 16.92 16.64 -7.24
N VAL A 301 16.54 15.39 -7.01
CA VAL A 301 17.44 14.25 -6.86
C VAL A 301 17.03 13.14 -7.82
N PHE A 302 16.66 13.51 -9.06
CA PHE A 302 16.29 12.56 -10.12
C PHE A 302 17.33 11.44 -10.26
N ASP A 303 18.62 11.78 -10.12
CA ASP A 303 19.73 10.84 -10.19
C ASP A 303 19.74 9.79 -9.08
N LEU A 304 18.90 9.89 -8.05
CA LEU A 304 18.70 8.84 -7.04
C LEU A 304 17.66 7.79 -7.46
N MET A 305 16.93 8.01 -8.54
CA MET A 305 15.97 7.05 -9.07
C MET A 305 16.70 5.79 -9.58
N PRO A 306 16.30 4.57 -9.15
CA PRO A 306 16.90 3.34 -9.67
C PRO A 306 16.79 3.25 -11.19
N THR A 307 17.90 2.94 -11.87
CA THR A 307 17.91 2.73 -13.34
C THR A 307 17.06 1.53 -13.73
N PRO A 308 16.72 1.35 -15.02
CA PRO A 308 16.01 0.15 -15.47
C PRO A 308 16.72 -1.16 -15.13
N GLU A 309 18.04 -1.25 -15.27
CA GLU A 309 18.84 -2.44 -14.91
C GLU A 309 18.79 -2.71 -13.41
N GLU A 310 18.93 -1.65 -12.62
CA GLU A 310 18.85 -1.68 -11.17
C GLU A 310 17.46 -2.14 -10.70
N ARG A 311 16.39 -1.67 -11.35
CA ARG A 311 15.02 -2.15 -11.12
C ARG A 311 14.88 -3.64 -11.42
N VAL A 312 15.51 -4.14 -12.49
CA VAL A 312 15.52 -5.59 -12.81
C VAL A 312 16.30 -6.39 -11.77
N LYS A 313 17.43 -5.87 -11.25
CA LYS A 313 18.15 -6.50 -10.13
C LYS A 313 17.28 -6.59 -8.87
N LEU A 314 16.53 -5.52 -8.56
CA LEU A 314 15.55 -5.53 -7.46
C LEU A 314 14.43 -6.55 -7.70
N TYR A 315 13.94 -6.71 -8.94
CA TYR A 315 12.96 -7.75 -9.28
C TYR A 315 13.51 -9.16 -9.04
N GLN A 316 14.74 -9.43 -9.48
CA GLN A 316 15.40 -10.73 -9.27
C GLN A 316 15.58 -11.03 -7.79
N ARG A 317 15.99 -10.02 -7.01
CA ARG A 317 16.10 -10.13 -5.55
C ARG A 317 14.75 -10.38 -4.89
N TRP A 318 13.70 -9.68 -5.32
CA TRP A 318 12.34 -9.90 -4.84
C TRP A 318 11.88 -11.35 -5.08
N GLU A 319 12.08 -11.89 -6.29
CA GLU A 319 11.77 -13.30 -6.60
C GLU A 319 12.53 -14.29 -5.70
N GLU A 320 13.81 -14.03 -5.42
CA GLU A 320 14.63 -14.86 -4.52
C GLU A 320 14.07 -14.86 -3.10
N MET A 321 13.78 -13.67 -2.56
CA MET A 321 13.30 -13.50 -1.19
C MET A 321 11.89 -14.07 -0.99
N LEU A 322 11.01 -13.98 -1.99
CA LEU A 322 9.70 -14.65 -1.95
C LEU A 322 9.83 -16.16 -1.83
N LYS A 323 10.77 -16.78 -2.56
CA LYS A 323 11.03 -18.23 -2.47
C LYS A 323 11.56 -18.65 -1.09
N LYS A 324 12.31 -17.75 -0.43
CA LYS A 324 12.78 -17.93 0.95
C LYS A 324 11.71 -17.66 2.01
N GLY A 325 10.52 -17.22 1.60
CA GLY A 325 9.39 -17.00 2.49
C GLY A 325 9.35 -15.61 3.13
N TYR A 326 10.12 -14.65 2.63
CA TYR A 326 10.04 -13.25 3.05
C TYR A 326 8.96 -12.52 2.24
N PRO A 327 7.86 -12.07 2.86
CA PRO A 327 6.76 -11.40 2.17
C PRO A 327 7.11 -9.95 1.83
N ILE A 328 7.64 -9.75 0.62
CA ILE A 328 8.03 -8.44 0.10
C ILE A 328 7.10 -8.07 -1.06
N ALA A 329 6.70 -6.81 -1.13
CA ALA A 329 5.96 -6.30 -2.29
C ALA A 329 6.37 -4.86 -2.62
N ASP A 330 6.15 -4.48 -3.87
CA ASP A 330 6.16 -3.10 -4.32
C ASP A 330 5.17 -2.85 -5.47
N PHE A 331 4.92 -1.59 -5.82
CA PHE A 331 3.92 -1.23 -6.85
C PHE A 331 4.40 -1.42 -8.30
N TRP A 332 5.68 -1.66 -8.51
CA TRP A 332 6.35 -1.65 -9.81
C TRP A 332 6.82 -3.05 -10.23
N ASN A 333 7.71 -3.69 -9.48
CA ASN A 333 8.19 -5.05 -9.78
C ASN A 333 7.18 -6.13 -9.35
N SER A 334 6.36 -5.87 -8.33
CA SER A 334 5.37 -6.84 -7.84
C SER A 334 3.97 -6.66 -8.46
N GLY A 335 3.85 -6.01 -9.62
CA GLY A 335 2.56 -5.81 -10.30
C GLY A 335 1.77 -7.10 -10.55
N VAL A 336 2.45 -8.24 -10.63
CA VAL A 336 1.82 -9.57 -10.73
C VAL A 336 1.00 -9.96 -9.49
N LEU A 337 1.35 -9.45 -8.30
CA LEU A 337 0.59 -9.69 -7.08
C LEU A 337 -0.75 -8.95 -7.08
N SER A 338 -0.78 -7.75 -7.66
CA SER A 338 -1.95 -6.87 -7.71
C SER A 338 -2.72 -6.91 -9.03
N SER A 339 -2.25 -7.71 -9.99
CA SER A 339 -2.76 -7.74 -11.36
C SER A 339 -2.66 -6.37 -12.06
N GLY A 340 -1.48 -5.77 -12.02
CA GLY A 340 -1.17 -4.47 -12.60
C GLY A 340 -1.42 -3.30 -11.65
N CYS A 341 -1.53 -2.09 -12.23
CA CYS A 341 -1.82 -0.85 -11.50
C CYS A 341 -3.11 -0.97 -10.68
N ILE A 342 -3.11 -0.38 -9.48
CA ILE A 342 -4.28 -0.34 -8.60
C ILE A 342 -4.83 1.08 -8.36
N ALA A 343 -4.29 2.08 -9.05
CA ALA A 343 -4.72 3.49 -8.98
C ALA A 343 -6.08 3.74 -9.66
N TYR A 344 -6.48 5.00 -9.78
CA TYR A 344 -7.66 5.46 -10.54
C TYR A 344 -9.00 4.89 -10.02
N GLY A 345 -9.04 4.52 -8.75
CA GLY A 345 -10.20 3.88 -8.14
C GLY A 345 -10.59 2.59 -8.86
N ARG A 346 -9.60 1.78 -9.27
CA ARG A 346 -9.81 0.54 -10.03
C ARG A 346 -10.95 -0.28 -9.43
N GLU A 347 -11.89 -0.66 -10.28
CA GLU A 347 -13.12 -1.35 -9.89
C GLU A 347 -12.82 -2.60 -9.07
N GLY A 348 -13.33 -2.63 -7.83
CA GLY A 348 -13.29 -3.78 -6.93
C GLY A 348 -11.95 -4.08 -6.24
N SER A 349 -10.84 -3.45 -6.61
CA SER A 349 -9.50 -3.82 -6.10
C SER A 349 -8.46 -2.70 -6.12
N GLY A 350 -8.86 -1.44 -6.33
CA GLY A 350 -7.97 -0.27 -6.35
C GLY A 350 -8.27 0.79 -5.30
N TYR A 351 -7.65 1.95 -5.48
CA TYR A 351 -7.78 3.10 -4.60
C TYR A 351 -7.72 4.44 -5.34
N LEU A 352 -8.07 5.50 -4.62
CA LEU A 352 -7.79 6.88 -4.95
C LEU A 352 -7.11 7.58 -3.76
N TYR A 353 -6.47 8.71 -4.01
CA TYR A 353 -5.69 9.47 -3.04
C TYR A 353 -6.29 10.85 -2.78
N ILE A 354 -6.35 11.26 -1.50
CA ILE A 354 -6.71 12.62 -1.08
C ILE A 354 -5.62 13.20 -0.19
N ASP A 355 -5.09 14.38 -0.52
CA ASP A 355 -4.05 15.05 0.27
C ASP A 355 -4.62 16.04 1.31
N TRP A 356 -3.71 16.68 2.04
CA TRP A 356 -3.99 17.67 3.08
C TRP A 356 -4.64 18.97 2.56
N ASN A 357 -4.55 19.23 1.25
CA ASN A 357 -5.23 20.33 0.57
C ASN A 357 -6.61 19.90 0.05
N GLY A 358 -6.99 18.63 0.24
CA GLY A 358 -8.22 18.06 -0.30
C GLY A 358 -8.16 17.78 -1.80
N TYR A 359 -6.97 17.77 -2.41
CA TYR A 359 -6.79 17.43 -3.82
C TYR A 359 -7.07 15.95 -4.03
N ILE A 360 -7.85 15.63 -5.06
CA ILE A 360 -8.21 14.24 -5.38
C ILE A 360 -7.37 13.76 -6.55
N MET A 361 -6.53 12.76 -6.27
CA MET A 361 -5.54 12.23 -7.20
C MET A 361 -5.72 10.72 -7.39
N PRO A 362 -5.36 10.16 -8.55
CA PRO A 362 -5.52 8.73 -8.77
C PRO A 362 -4.58 7.84 -7.93
N CYS A 363 -3.44 8.37 -7.50
CA CYS A 363 -2.34 7.66 -6.85
C CYS A 363 -1.49 8.65 -6.05
N VAL A 364 -0.88 8.21 -4.94
CA VAL A 364 0.11 9.01 -4.19
C VAL A 364 1.30 9.46 -5.06
N PHE A 365 1.61 8.70 -6.11
CA PHE A 365 2.73 9.00 -7.02
C PHE A 365 2.31 9.73 -8.30
N ILE A 366 1.03 10.13 -8.43
CA ILE A 366 0.52 10.93 -9.54
C ILE A 366 0.19 12.31 -8.98
N PRO A 367 1.13 13.29 -9.03
CA PRO A 367 0.99 14.56 -8.33
C PRO A 367 0.16 15.56 -9.14
N TYR A 368 -0.96 15.11 -9.69
CA TYR A 368 -1.85 15.92 -10.52
C TYR A 368 -3.30 15.69 -10.10
N TYR A 369 -4.08 16.76 -10.03
CA TYR A 369 -5.49 16.71 -9.69
C TYR A 369 -6.32 17.54 -10.67
N VAL A 370 -7.60 17.20 -10.78
CA VAL A 370 -8.60 17.94 -11.57
C VAL A 370 -9.67 18.59 -10.70
N ASP A 371 -9.89 18.05 -9.50
CA ASP A 371 -10.89 18.56 -8.57
C ASP A 371 -10.44 18.36 -7.12
N THR A 372 -11.14 19.02 -6.20
CA THR A 372 -10.91 18.94 -4.76
C THR A 372 -12.14 18.43 -4.03
N ILE A 373 -11.95 17.85 -2.86
CA ILE A 373 -13.06 17.38 -2.02
C ILE A 373 -13.97 18.53 -1.58
N TYR A 374 -13.39 19.72 -1.38
CA TYR A 374 -14.13 20.93 -1.03
C TYR A 374 -15.07 21.36 -2.15
N ASN A 375 -14.58 21.40 -3.38
CA ASN A 375 -15.39 21.75 -4.55
C ASN A 375 -16.53 20.77 -4.76
N LEU A 376 -16.27 19.46 -4.63
CA LEU A 376 -17.33 18.44 -4.71
C LEU A 376 -18.40 18.68 -3.64
N TYR A 377 -17.98 18.89 -2.40
CA TYR A 377 -18.92 19.10 -1.30
C TYR A 377 -19.76 20.38 -1.45
N GLN A 378 -19.17 21.47 -1.95
CA GLN A 378 -19.89 22.71 -2.26
C GLN A 378 -20.93 22.53 -3.36
N GLN A 379 -20.67 21.64 -4.33
CA GLN A 379 -21.61 21.31 -5.41
C GLN A 379 -22.67 20.29 -5.00
N GLY A 380 -22.74 19.89 -3.72
CA GLY A 380 -23.64 18.83 -3.25
C GLY A 380 -23.25 17.43 -3.73
N LYS A 381 -22.03 17.27 -4.26
CA LYS A 381 -21.45 15.98 -4.67
C LYS A 381 -20.76 15.29 -3.49
N THR A 382 -20.33 14.07 -3.74
CA THR A 382 -19.67 13.15 -2.81
C THR A 382 -18.33 12.70 -3.36
N LEU A 383 -17.50 12.05 -2.53
CA LEU A 383 -16.24 11.44 -2.94
C LEU A 383 -16.42 10.45 -4.12
N ALA A 384 -17.57 9.79 -4.21
CA ALA A 384 -17.88 8.89 -5.32
C ALA A 384 -17.83 9.58 -6.68
N ASP A 385 -18.25 10.84 -6.76
CA ASP A 385 -18.35 11.57 -8.01
C ASP A 385 -16.97 11.87 -8.61
N ALA A 386 -15.92 11.94 -7.79
CA ALA A 386 -14.54 12.09 -8.23
C ALA A 386 -14.07 10.95 -9.17
N LEU A 387 -14.59 9.73 -8.95
CA LEU A 387 -14.24 8.55 -9.75
C LEU A 387 -14.69 8.66 -11.20
N PHE A 388 -15.58 9.60 -11.53
CA PHE A 388 -16.16 9.76 -12.86
C PHE A 388 -15.64 10.99 -13.61
N SER A 389 -14.58 11.63 -13.09
CA SER A 389 -13.80 12.57 -13.88
C SER A 389 -13.08 11.87 -15.04
N ASP A 390 -12.81 12.62 -16.10
CA ASP A 390 -12.06 12.14 -17.27
C ASP A 390 -10.73 11.50 -16.88
N PHE A 391 -10.03 12.06 -15.89
CA PHE A 391 -8.75 11.54 -15.44
C PHE A 391 -8.87 10.08 -14.94
N PHE A 392 -9.87 9.83 -14.11
CA PHE A 392 -10.13 8.51 -13.54
C PHE A 392 -10.68 7.53 -14.59
N ILE A 393 -11.56 7.99 -15.48
CA ILE A 393 -12.12 7.16 -16.56
C ILE A 393 -11.02 6.73 -17.54
N LYS A 394 -10.21 7.66 -18.04
CA LYS A 394 -9.12 7.37 -18.98
C LYS A 394 -8.07 6.45 -18.35
N GLY A 395 -7.72 6.66 -17.09
CA GLY A 395 -6.81 5.79 -16.34
C GLY A 395 -7.34 4.36 -16.18
N ARG A 396 -8.62 4.20 -15.82
CA ARG A 396 -9.25 2.86 -15.74
C ARG A 396 -9.37 2.19 -17.10
N LYS A 397 -9.66 2.95 -18.16
CA LYS A 397 -9.63 2.42 -19.53
C LYS A 397 -8.25 1.87 -19.88
N TRP A 398 -7.19 2.62 -19.60
CA TRP A 398 -5.82 2.13 -19.80
C TRP A 398 -5.54 0.86 -19.01
N GLN A 399 -5.95 0.78 -17.73
CA GLN A 399 -5.80 -0.44 -16.93
C GLN A 399 -6.50 -1.66 -17.56
N LEU A 400 -7.72 -1.47 -18.09
CA LEU A 400 -8.48 -2.52 -18.79
C LEU A 400 -7.72 -2.98 -20.03
N ASP A 401 -7.28 -2.04 -20.86
CA ASP A 401 -6.53 -2.29 -22.09
C ASP A 401 -5.13 -2.88 -21.81
N TYR A 402 -4.62 -2.74 -20.58
CA TYR A 402 -3.39 -3.37 -20.09
C TYR A 402 -3.62 -4.77 -19.50
N GLY A 403 -4.87 -5.25 -19.51
CA GLY A 403 -5.26 -6.63 -19.26
C GLY A 403 -5.53 -6.99 -17.80
N TYR A 404 -5.79 -6.03 -16.90
CA TYR A 404 -6.00 -6.34 -15.47
C TYR A 404 -7.15 -7.34 -15.20
N ARG A 405 -8.19 -7.36 -16.06
CA ARG A 405 -9.32 -8.31 -15.97
C ARG A 405 -9.10 -9.63 -16.71
N CYS A 406 -8.21 -9.66 -17.68
CA CYS A 406 -7.89 -10.85 -18.46
C CYS A 406 -6.40 -11.18 -18.30
N PRO A 407 -6.00 -11.85 -17.21
CA PRO A 407 -4.60 -12.19 -16.94
C PRO A 407 -3.90 -12.95 -18.08
N ARG A 408 -4.65 -13.68 -18.92
CA ARG A 408 -4.11 -14.39 -20.08
C ARG A 408 -3.71 -13.45 -21.23
N GLU A 409 -4.40 -12.31 -21.35
CA GLU A 409 -4.13 -11.25 -22.31
C GLU A 409 -3.36 -10.09 -21.68
N ALA A 410 -2.88 -10.26 -20.44
CA ALA A 410 -2.10 -9.26 -19.76
C ALA A 410 -0.85 -8.88 -20.57
N LYS A 411 -0.64 -7.57 -20.68
CA LYS A 411 0.64 -7.01 -21.12
C LYS A 411 1.69 -7.19 -20.01
N ASN A 412 2.82 -6.52 -20.10
CA ASN A 412 3.92 -6.70 -19.15
C ASN A 412 3.63 -6.13 -17.75
N TRP A 413 3.16 -6.96 -16.81
CA TRP A 413 2.91 -6.53 -15.42
C TRP A 413 4.17 -6.27 -14.59
N LEU A 414 5.37 -6.40 -15.16
CA LEU A 414 6.61 -5.84 -14.59
C LEU A 414 6.75 -4.33 -14.88
N MET A 415 5.89 -3.79 -15.75
CA MET A 415 5.72 -2.38 -16.08
C MET A 415 4.30 -1.90 -15.78
N PRO A 416 3.80 -2.02 -14.53
CA PRO A 416 2.39 -1.79 -14.22
C PRO A 416 2.02 -0.31 -14.04
N CYS A 417 2.96 0.64 -14.02
CA CYS A 417 2.69 2.02 -13.60
C CYS A 417 2.52 2.96 -14.80
N SER A 418 1.36 3.60 -14.92
CA SER A 418 1.13 4.53 -16.04
C SER A 418 2.08 5.73 -16.04
N ILE A 419 2.33 6.34 -14.88
CA ILE A 419 3.15 7.57 -14.78
C ILE A 419 4.66 7.30 -14.80
N ARG A 420 5.09 6.04 -14.62
CA ARG A 420 6.51 5.71 -14.53
C ARG A 420 7.01 4.77 -15.61
N ASP A 421 6.12 3.89 -16.09
CA ASP A 421 6.48 2.82 -17.02
C ASP A 421 5.79 2.99 -18.39
N HIS A 422 4.91 4.01 -18.51
CA HIS A 422 4.16 4.35 -19.72
C HIS A 422 3.96 5.87 -19.80
N TYR A 423 4.99 6.66 -19.47
CA TYR A 423 4.88 8.09 -19.23
C TYR A 423 4.36 8.85 -20.45
N LYS A 424 4.80 8.48 -21.66
CA LYS A 424 4.27 9.08 -22.90
C LYS A 424 2.74 8.93 -22.98
N TYR A 425 2.26 7.70 -22.82
CA TYR A 425 0.82 7.42 -22.88
C TYR A 425 0.08 8.12 -21.74
N PHE A 426 0.65 8.14 -20.54
CA PHE A 426 0.07 8.87 -19.42
C PHE A 426 -0.08 10.36 -19.73
N ARG A 427 0.97 11.00 -20.27
CA ARG A 427 1.00 12.43 -20.57
C ARG A 427 0.10 12.85 -21.73
N GLU A 428 0.03 12.04 -22.77
CA GLU A 428 -0.72 12.38 -23.99
C GLU A 428 -2.19 11.94 -23.93
N ILE A 429 -2.51 10.87 -23.18
CA ILE A 429 -3.82 10.24 -23.20
C ILE A 429 -4.53 10.29 -21.84
N ILE A 430 -3.84 9.95 -20.75
CA ILE A 430 -4.51 9.79 -19.44
C ILE A 430 -4.68 11.13 -18.72
N LEU A 431 -3.63 11.95 -18.69
CA LEU A 431 -3.58 13.23 -17.97
C LEU A 431 -4.43 14.27 -18.73
N PRO A 432 -5.52 14.79 -18.14
CA PRO A 432 -6.30 15.85 -18.77
C PRO A 432 -5.50 17.16 -18.89
N GLU A 433 -5.83 17.96 -19.89
CA GLU A 433 -5.15 19.24 -20.14
C GLU A 433 -5.33 20.21 -18.96
N GLU A 434 -6.53 20.22 -18.38
CA GLU A 434 -6.94 21.03 -17.24
C GLU A 434 -6.34 20.58 -15.90
N ALA A 435 -5.66 19.42 -15.86
CA ALA A 435 -5.07 18.91 -14.62
C ALA A 435 -3.97 19.85 -14.10
N LYS A 436 -4.00 20.10 -12.79
CA LYS A 436 -3.07 20.98 -12.08
C LYS A 436 -2.08 20.15 -11.29
N GLY A 437 -0.84 20.64 -11.15
CA GLY A 437 0.15 20.03 -10.25
C GLY A 437 -0.27 20.18 -8.78
N GLU A 438 -0.02 19.14 -7.98
CA GLU A 438 -0.21 19.14 -6.51
C GLU A 438 0.61 20.26 -5.85
N ASP A 439 1.80 20.54 -6.40
CA ASP A 439 2.70 21.62 -5.99
C ASP A 439 3.38 22.27 -7.21
N GLU A 440 4.22 23.28 -6.95
CA GLU A 440 5.00 23.96 -7.99
C GLU A 440 5.93 22.98 -8.74
N ALA A 441 6.47 22.00 -8.02
CA ALA A 441 7.32 20.96 -8.60
C ALA A 441 6.60 20.12 -9.65
N ALA A 442 5.39 19.66 -9.36
CA ALA A 442 4.56 18.91 -10.28
C ALA A 442 4.14 19.78 -11.47
N SER A 443 3.77 21.05 -11.24
CA SER A 443 3.43 21.98 -12.33
C SER A 443 4.58 22.17 -13.31
N LEU A 444 5.80 22.41 -12.81
CA LEU A 444 7.00 22.53 -13.66
C LEU A 444 7.35 21.21 -14.38
N ALA A 445 7.19 20.06 -13.71
CA ALA A 445 7.43 18.75 -14.33
C ALA A 445 6.41 18.43 -15.44
N LYS A 446 5.18 18.96 -15.34
CA LYS A 446 4.19 18.90 -16.42
C LYS A 446 4.76 19.56 -17.67
N ASP A 447 5.30 20.76 -17.60
CA ASP A 447 5.68 21.50 -18.82
C ASP A 447 7.13 21.24 -19.29
N SER A 448 7.90 20.45 -18.53
CA SER A 448 9.30 20.15 -18.83
C SER A 448 9.47 19.10 -19.95
N ILE A 449 10.07 19.52 -21.06
CA ILE A 449 10.50 18.65 -22.17
C ILE A 449 11.57 17.66 -21.70
N GLU A 450 12.52 18.11 -20.87
CA GLU A 450 13.60 17.27 -20.37
C GLU A 450 13.07 16.14 -19.48
N TYR A 451 12.17 16.48 -18.54
CA TYR A 451 11.53 15.49 -17.67
C TYR A 451 10.75 14.46 -18.49
N PHE A 452 10.05 14.91 -19.54
CA PHE A 452 9.35 14.04 -20.47
C PHE A 452 10.28 13.08 -21.20
N GLN A 453 11.35 13.59 -21.82
CA GLN A 453 12.31 12.75 -22.55
C GLN A 453 12.98 11.72 -21.63
N LYS A 454 13.36 12.11 -20.40
CA LYS A 454 13.99 11.21 -19.42
C LYS A 454 13.08 10.04 -19.05
N LEU A 455 11.82 10.28 -18.71
CA LEU A 455 10.90 9.20 -18.36
C LEU A 455 10.52 8.32 -19.56
N VAL A 456 10.38 8.90 -20.76
CA VAL A 456 10.12 8.09 -21.97
C VAL A 456 11.33 7.21 -22.33
N ALA A 457 12.55 7.71 -22.17
CA ALA A 457 13.75 6.90 -22.34
C ALA A 457 13.81 5.75 -21.31
N TYR A 458 13.47 6.05 -20.06
CA TYR A 458 13.35 5.04 -19.00
C TYR A 458 12.35 3.93 -19.35
N ASP A 459 11.16 4.30 -19.84
CA ASP A 459 10.13 3.33 -20.28
C ASP A 459 10.69 2.36 -21.33
N GLN A 460 11.33 2.91 -22.37
CA GLN A 460 11.85 2.14 -23.50
C GLN A 460 12.97 1.17 -23.09
N GLU A 461 13.88 1.61 -22.23
CA GLU A 461 14.95 0.77 -21.72
C GLU A 461 14.41 -0.33 -20.81
N LEU A 462 13.48 0.01 -19.92
CA LEU A 462 12.84 -0.97 -19.05
C LEU A 462 12.04 -2.01 -19.84
N GLU A 463 11.34 -1.62 -20.91
CA GLU A 463 10.61 -2.55 -21.78
C GLU A 463 11.56 -3.55 -22.43
N LYS A 464 12.69 -3.10 -22.98
CA LYS A 464 13.71 -3.99 -23.58
C LYS A 464 14.20 -5.04 -22.59
N LEU A 465 14.36 -4.67 -21.32
CA LEU A 465 14.86 -5.57 -20.27
C LEU A 465 13.79 -6.52 -19.73
N THR A 466 12.55 -6.03 -19.54
CA THR A 466 11.51 -6.77 -18.83
C THR A 466 10.57 -7.55 -19.75
N GLN A 467 10.40 -7.13 -21.01
CA GLN A 467 9.55 -7.83 -21.96
C GLN A 467 9.99 -9.29 -22.21
N PRO A 468 11.30 -9.60 -22.41
CA PRO A 468 11.75 -10.98 -22.52
C PRO A 468 11.50 -11.81 -21.25
N ILE A 469 11.62 -11.19 -20.07
CA ILE A 469 11.33 -11.83 -18.78
C ILE A 469 9.83 -12.16 -18.70
N TRP A 470 8.97 -11.19 -19.05
CA TRP A 470 7.53 -11.36 -19.07
C TRP A 470 7.07 -12.52 -19.95
N GLU A 471 7.54 -12.55 -21.20
CA GLU A 471 7.21 -13.60 -22.16
C GLU A 471 7.72 -14.97 -21.69
N LYS A 472 8.94 -15.03 -21.15
CA LYS A 472 9.56 -16.29 -20.71
C LYS A 472 8.95 -16.85 -19.43
N GLU A 473 8.69 -16.00 -18.43
CA GLU A 473 8.36 -16.45 -17.06
C GLU A 473 6.85 -16.49 -16.79
N TYR A 474 6.07 -15.63 -17.44
CA TYR A 474 4.64 -15.48 -17.14
C TYR A 474 3.73 -15.96 -18.25
N LYS A 475 4.07 -15.70 -19.52
CA LYS A 475 3.23 -16.07 -20.66
C LYS A 475 3.46 -17.46 -21.23
N LYS A 476 4.53 -18.16 -20.85
CA LYS A 476 4.69 -19.57 -21.24
C LYS A 476 3.53 -20.41 -20.70
N THR A 477 2.58 -20.72 -21.57
CA THR A 477 1.64 -21.83 -21.39
C THR A 477 2.45 -23.12 -21.33
N LYS A 478 2.00 -24.09 -20.53
CA LYS A 478 2.55 -25.45 -20.56
C LYS A 478 2.26 -26.06 -21.93
N GLU A 479 3.09 -25.78 -22.91
CA GLU A 479 3.23 -26.52 -24.15
C GLU A 479 4.73 -26.74 -24.38
N ASN A 480 5.22 -27.75 -23.66
CA ASN A 480 6.21 -28.75 -24.09
C ASN A 480 6.30 -29.83 -23.01
#